data_AF-A0A535MKG4-F1
#
_entry.id   AF-A0A535MKG4-F1
#
_cell.length_a   1.000
_cell.length_b   1.000
_cell.length_c   1.000
_cell.angle_alpha   90.00
_cell.angle_beta   90.00
_cell.angle_gamma   90.00
#
_symmetry.space_group_name_H-M   'P 1'
#
loop_
_entity.id
_entity.type
_entity.pdbx_description
1 polymer ?
#
loop_
_entity_poly.entity_id
_entity_poly.type
_entity_poly.pdbx_seq_one_letter_code
_entity_poly.pdbx_strand_id
1 'polypeptide(L)'
;MLTSGLLGRGAAAVVFHPKATATVTVHAKQLVIVNPYATAEGAPVDWYRGNLQAASNWSIGKDLPRQLGAYYASHGYRFLGVADANTYTWVESYGSRQLTGVPMVDATYPFGDVLALYMDHWLPADTLQGAIDW
;
A
#
# COMPACT_ATOMS: atom_id res chain seq x y z
N MET A 1 -51.24 54.03 69.11
CA MET A 1 -51.96 54.22 67.83
C MET A 1 -50.99 53.83 66.73
N LEU A 2 -50.92 52.58 66.24
CA LEU A 2 -51.90 51.81 65.44
C LEU A 2 -52.30 52.52 64.14
N THR A 3 -51.75 52.04 63.01
CA THR A 3 -52.46 51.61 61.78
C THR A 3 -51.43 50.93 60.86
N SER A 4 -51.60 49.64 60.51
CA SER A 4 -52.46 49.07 59.46
C SER A 4 -51.70 48.99 58.13
N GLY A 5 -51.35 47.78 57.68
CA GLY A 5 -52.08 47.07 56.62
C GLY A 5 -51.07 46.86 55.46
N LEU A 6 -51.09 45.84 54.64
CA LEU A 6 -52.17 44.97 54.21
C LEU A 6 -51.55 43.66 53.67
N LEU A 7 -52.35 42.60 53.72
CA LEU A 7 -52.11 41.29 53.12
C LEU A 7 -51.76 41.37 51.62
N GLY A 8 -51.02 40.36 51.16
CA GLY A 8 -50.94 40.02 49.74
C GLY A 8 -50.29 38.67 49.48
N ARG A 9 -50.96 37.57 49.84
CA ARG A 9 -50.62 36.23 49.30
C ARG A 9 -50.94 36.23 47.81
N GLY A 10 -49.93 36.10 46.95
CA GLY A 10 -50.09 36.00 45.50
C GLY A 10 -49.21 34.89 44.93
N ALA A 11 -49.88 33.84 44.44
CA ALA A 11 -49.47 32.85 43.43
C ALA A 11 -48.08 32.18 43.54
N ALA A 12 -48.09 30.87 43.83
CA ALA A 12 -46.95 30.00 43.56
C ALA A 12 -46.73 29.88 42.05
N ALA A 13 -45.61 30.41 41.56
CA ALA A 13 -45.15 30.17 40.19
C ALA A 13 -44.39 28.83 40.15
N VAL A 14 -44.88 27.88 39.35
CA VAL A 14 -44.14 26.66 39.03
C VAL A 14 -43.06 27.02 38.02
N VAL A 15 -41.80 27.03 38.47
CA VAL A 15 -40.63 27.28 37.60
C VAL A 15 -40.20 25.94 36.99
N PHE A 16 -40.49 25.74 35.71
CA PHE A 16 -39.86 24.68 34.94
C PHE A 16 -38.40 25.05 34.66
N HIS A 17 -37.47 24.26 35.19
CA HIS A 17 -36.06 24.40 34.87
C HIS A 17 -35.79 23.62 33.56
N PRO A 18 -35.34 24.28 32.47
CA PRO A 18 -34.91 23.55 31.29
C PRO A 18 -33.67 22.72 31.65
N LYS A 19 -33.73 21.42 31.34
CA LYS A 19 -32.61 20.50 31.53
C LYS A 19 -31.45 20.97 30.64
N ALA A 20 -30.30 21.26 31.23
CA ALA A 20 -29.14 21.76 30.50
C ALA A 20 -28.72 20.77 29.40
N THR A 21 -28.71 21.23 28.15
CA THR A 21 -28.15 20.49 27.03
C THR A 21 -26.63 20.61 27.10
N ALA A 22 -25.95 19.52 27.42
CA ALA A 22 -24.50 19.47 27.40
C ALA A 22 -24.02 19.28 25.95
N THR A 23 -23.30 20.26 25.42
CA THR A 23 -22.55 20.10 24.17
C THR A 23 -21.29 19.28 24.47
N VAL A 24 -21.21 18.07 23.92
CA VAL A 24 -19.99 17.25 23.98
C VAL A 24 -19.12 17.63 22.79
N THR A 25 -18.03 18.34 23.04
CA THR A 25 -17.00 18.57 22.03
C THR A 25 -16.17 17.30 21.86
N VAL A 26 -16.39 16.59 20.75
CA VAL A 26 -15.55 15.46 20.36
C VAL A 26 -14.32 16.03 19.66
N HIS A 27 -13.16 16.00 20.31
CA HIS A 27 -11.91 16.30 19.64
C HIS A 27 -11.57 15.15 18.69
N ALA A 28 -11.64 15.41 17.38
CA ALA A 28 -11.17 14.47 16.38
C ALA A 28 -9.67 14.21 16.63
N LYS A 29 -9.32 12.94 16.87
CA LYS A 29 -7.92 12.54 17.03
C LYS A 29 -7.26 12.63 15.66
N GLN A 30 -6.38 13.61 15.47
CA GLN A 30 -5.65 13.77 14.22
C GLN A 30 -4.49 12.79 14.16
N LEU A 31 -4.50 11.87 13.19
CA LEU A 31 -3.36 11.02 12.87
C LEU A 31 -2.41 11.79 11.96
N VAL A 32 -1.22 12.10 12.47
CA VAL A 32 -0.13 12.64 11.66
C VAL A 32 0.72 11.48 11.17
N ILE A 33 0.62 11.16 9.87
CA ILE A 33 1.52 10.22 9.22
C ILE A 33 2.78 10.99 8.85
N VAL A 34 3.84 10.85 9.65
CA VAL A 34 5.16 11.34 9.27
C VAL A 34 5.72 10.38 8.23
N ASN A 35 6.00 10.88 7.03
CA ASN A 35 6.74 10.10 6.04
C ASN A 35 8.21 10.04 6.49
N PRO A 36 8.72 8.88 6.96
CA PRO A 36 10.09 8.79 7.48
C PRO A 36 11.15 8.95 6.40
N TYR A 37 10.73 9.02 5.13
CA TYR A 37 11.60 9.14 3.97
C TYR A 37 11.55 10.52 3.32
N ALA A 38 10.75 11.46 3.86
CA ALA A 38 10.76 12.83 3.37
C ALA A 38 12.18 13.42 3.52
N THR A 39 12.69 14.04 2.46
CA THR A 39 13.96 14.78 2.54
C THR A 39 13.80 15.96 3.51
N ALA A 40 14.91 16.41 4.10
CA ALA A 40 14.94 17.45 5.15
C ALA A 40 14.25 18.78 4.77
N GLU A 41 13.94 18.99 3.49
CA GLU A 41 13.43 20.24 2.93
C GLU A 41 12.08 20.07 2.20
N GLY A 42 11.41 18.91 2.33
CA GLY A 42 10.16 18.65 1.62
C GLY A 42 10.33 18.48 0.11
N ALA A 43 11.58 18.34 -0.37
CA ALA A 43 11.86 18.05 -1.76
C ALA A 43 11.36 16.62 -2.11
N PRO A 44 10.86 16.42 -3.34
CA PRO A 44 10.43 15.10 -3.79
C PRO A 44 11.55 14.07 -3.61
N VAL A 45 11.22 12.96 -2.96
CA VAL A 45 12.13 11.82 -2.82
C VAL A 45 12.13 11.08 -4.15
N ASP A 46 13.28 11.01 -4.83
CA ASP A 46 13.45 10.16 -6.00
C ASP A 46 13.63 8.71 -5.55
N TRP A 47 12.50 8.03 -5.34
CA TRP A 47 12.47 6.64 -4.96
C TRP A 47 12.99 5.75 -6.09
N TYR A 48 13.83 4.77 -5.74
CA TYR A 48 14.26 3.75 -6.70
C TYR A 48 13.06 2.88 -7.08
N ARG A 49 12.42 3.21 -8.20
CA ARG A 49 11.17 2.61 -8.68
C ARG A 49 11.44 1.36 -9.51
N GLY A 50 10.68 0.30 -9.29
CA GLY A 50 10.72 -0.90 -10.12
C GLY A 50 9.44 -1.73 -10.07
N ASN A 51 9.41 -2.83 -10.82
CA ASN A 51 8.33 -3.82 -10.78
C ASN A 51 8.91 -5.25 -10.77
N LEU A 52 8.42 -6.10 -9.86
CA LEU A 52 8.78 -7.52 -9.71
C LEU A 52 7.58 -8.46 -9.87
N GLN A 53 6.51 -8.03 -10.54
CA GLN A 53 5.33 -8.85 -10.84
C GLN A 53 4.81 -8.58 -12.26
N ALA A 54 5.69 -8.18 -13.17
CA ALA A 54 5.31 -8.10 -14.58
C ALA A 54 5.19 -9.52 -15.15
N ALA A 55 4.15 -9.80 -15.93
CA ALA A 55 4.02 -11.04 -16.68
C ALA A 55 4.07 -10.74 -18.18
N SER A 56 4.78 -11.58 -18.94
CA SER A 56 4.88 -11.49 -20.39
C SER A 56 3.97 -12.52 -21.08
N ASN A 57 3.90 -12.45 -22.39
CA ASN A 57 3.18 -13.42 -23.21
C ASN A 57 3.79 -14.83 -23.24
N TRP A 58 4.91 -15.05 -22.54
CA TRP A 58 5.45 -16.40 -22.32
C TRP A 58 4.70 -17.14 -21.22
N SER A 59 3.84 -16.44 -20.47
CA SER A 59 2.91 -17.01 -19.51
C SER A 59 1.53 -16.33 -19.60
N ILE A 60 1.07 -15.67 -18.53
CA ILE A 60 -0.26 -15.07 -18.40
C ILE A 60 -0.35 -13.60 -18.84
N GLY A 61 0.77 -13.00 -19.24
CA GLY A 61 0.84 -11.63 -19.73
C GLY A 61 0.42 -11.48 -21.19
N LYS A 62 0.41 -10.23 -21.67
CA LYS A 62 -0.01 -9.90 -23.04
C LYS A 62 1.14 -9.46 -23.95
N ASP A 63 2.13 -8.80 -23.37
CA ASP A 63 3.22 -8.17 -24.11
C ASP A 63 4.48 -9.04 -24.10
N LEU A 64 5.30 -8.91 -25.15
CA LEU A 64 6.62 -9.55 -25.20
C LEU A 64 7.52 -8.99 -24.09
N PRO A 65 8.47 -9.77 -23.54
CA PRO A 65 9.43 -9.27 -22.54
C PRO A 65 10.14 -7.98 -22.96
N ARG A 66 10.51 -7.87 -24.25
CA ARG A 66 11.13 -6.67 -24.82
C ARG A 66 10.21 -5.45 -24.78
N GLN A 67 8.92 -5.64 -25.03
CA GLN A 67 7.92 -4.55 -24.99
C GLN A 67 7.71 -4.08 -23.56
N LEU A 68 7.66 -5.00 -22.59
CA LEU A 68 7.66 -4.67 -21.17
C LEU A 68 8.91 -3.86 -20.79
N GLY A 69 10.11 -4.32 -21.17
CA GLY A 69 11.35 -3.61 -20.89
C GLY A 69 11.37 -2.19 -21.47
N ALA A 70 10.91 -2.00 -22.71
CA ALA A 70 10.78 -0.67 -23.31
C ALA A 70 9.75 0.21 -22.58
N TYR A 71 8.60 -0.36 -22.21
CA TYR A 71 7.57 0.35 -21.45
C TYR A 71 8.10 0.81 -20.09
N TYR A 72 8.63 -0.08 -19.26
CA TYR A 72 9.11 0.30 -17.92
C TYR A 72 10.26 1.31 -17.97
N ALA A 73 11.21 1.14 -18.89
CA ALA A 73 12.30 2.09 -19.08
C ALA A 73 11.80 3.50 -19.43
N SER A 74 10.83 3.62 -20.36
CA SER A 74 10.24 4.90 -20.74
C SER A 74 9.37 5.56 -19.66
N HIS A 75 8.97 4.81 -18.63
CA HIS A 75 8.13 5.30 -17.52
C HIS A 75 8.93 5.58 -16.24
N GLY A 76 10.25 5.73 -16.35
CA GLY A 76 11.13 6.10 -15.24
C GLY A 76 11.34 4.98 -14.22
N TYR A 77 11.05 3.73 -14.57
CA TYR A 77 11.45 2.60 -13.74
C TYR A 77 12.95 2.36 -13.89
N ARG A 78 13.57 1.94 -12.80
CA ARG A 78 15.00 1.67 -12.71
C ARG A 78 15.33 0.19 -12.67
N PHE A 79 14.37 -0.64 -12.25
CA PHE A 79 14.47 -2.08 -12.30
C PHE A 79 13.18 -2.75 -12.76
N LEU A 80 13.32 -3.91 -13.36
CA LEU A 80 12.21 -4.73 -13.83
C LEU A 80 12.56 -6.19 -13.63
N GLY A 81 11.61 -6.97 -13.16
CA GLY A 81 11.67 -8.42 -13.24
C GLY A 81 10.33 -8.98 -13.72
N VAL A 82 10.43 -9.96 -14.62
CA VAL A 82 9.29 -10.59 -15.29
C VAL A 82 9.04 -11.95 -14.64
N ALA A 83 7.97 -12.05 -13.85
CA ALA A 83 7.53 -13.22 -13.10
C ALA A 83 6.63 -14.12 -13.96
N ASP A 84 7.14 -14.64 -15.08
CA ASP A 84 6.33 -15.55 -15.88
C ASP A 84 6.06 -16.86 -15.12
N ALA A 85 4.81 -17.33 -15.14
CA ALA A 85 4.42 -18.51 -14.38
C ALA A 85 5.08 -19.77 -14.97
N ASN A 86 5.84 -20.48 -14.14
CA ASN A 86 6.60 -21.69 -14.47
C ASN A 86 7.50 -21.55 -15.71
N THR A 87 7.90 -20.32 -16.05
CA THR A 87 8.75 -20.03 -17.20
C THR A 87 9.78 -18.99 -16.80
N TYR A 88 11.06 -19.35 -16.88
CA TYR A 88 12.13 -18.42 -16.57
C TYR A 88 12.36 -17.46 -17.74
N THR A 89 12.20 -16.16 -17.48
CA THR A 89 12.40 -15.10 -18.47
C THR A 89 13.73 -14.40 -18.27
N TRP A 90 14.70 -14.76 -19.11
CA TRP A 90 16.04 -14.18 -19.13
C TRP A 90 16.01 -12.65 -19.19
N VAL A 91 16.82 -11.99 -18.37
CA VAL A 91 16.93 -10.53 -18.29
C VAL A 91 17.27 -9.90 -19.64
N GLU A 92 18.08 -10.57 -20.45
CA GLU A 92 18.44 -10.14 -21.80
C GLU A 92 17.21 -9.96 -22.70
N SER A 93 16.15 -10.73 -22.44
CA SER A 93 14.88 -10.67 -23.17
C SER A 93 14.14 -9.34 -22.95
N TYR A 94 14.42 -8.63 -21.85
CA TYR A 94 13.81 -7.33 -21.57
C TYR A 94 14.30 -6.28 -22.58
N GLY A 95 15.48 -6.50 -23.19
CA GLY A 95 15.98 -5.69 -24.28
C GLY A 95 16.27 -4.22 -23.92
N SER A 96 16.38 -3.90 -22.63
CA SER A 96 16.70 -2.55 -22.14
C SER A 96 18.00 -2.56 -21.34
N ARG A 97 18.90 -1.63 -21.67
CA ARG A 97 20.12 -1.36 -20.87
C ARG A 97 19.90 -0.30 -19.79
N GLN A 98 18.73 0.34 -19.78
CA GLN A 98 18.37 1.38 -18.81
C GLN A 98 17.78 0.79 -17.53
N LEU A 99 17.29 -0.45 -17.59
CA LEU A 99 16.74 -1.18 -16.45
C LEU A 99 17.79 -2.12 -15.87
N THR A 100 17.89 -2.15 -14.55
CA THR A 100 18.44 -3.30 -13.83
C THR A 100 17.42 -4.43 -13.94
N GLY A 101 17.72 -5.44 -14.75
CA GLY A 101 16.87 -6.63 -14.82
C GLY A 101 17.07 -7.52 -13.59
N VAL A 102 15.97 -8.01 -13.03
CA VAL A 102 15.97 -8.95 -11.91
C VAL A 102 15.53 -10.31 -12.47
N PRO A 103 16.41 -11.33 -12.50
CA PRO A 103 16.04 -12.66 -12.96
C PRO A 103 15.06 -13.27 -11.96
N MET A 104 13.94 -13.80 -12.46
CA MET A 104 12.86 -14.29 -11.62
C MET A 104 11.85 -15.17 -12.36
N VAL A 105 11.04 -15.88 -11.57
CA VAL A 105 9.99 -16.80 -12.01
C VAL A 105 8.94 -16.88 -10.92
N ASP A 106 7.67 -16.95 -11.33
CA ASP A 106 6.58 -17.32 -10.43
C ASP A 106 6.35 -18.83 -10.57
N ALA A 107 6.85 -19.61 -9.61
CA ALA A 107 6.84 -21.07 -9.71
C ALA A 107 5.70 -21.65 -8.89
N THR A 108 4.79 -22.36 -9.56
CA THR A 108 3.71 -23.11 -8.94
C THR A 108 4.07 -24.58 -8.86
N TYR A 109 4.10 -25.12 -7.65
CA TYR A 109 4.33 -26.53 -7.34
C TYR A 109 3.11 -27.16 -6.66
N PRO A 110 2.99 -28.50 -6.60
CA PRO A 110 1.93 -29.15 -5.84
C PRO A 110 1.90 -28.80 -4.35
N PHE A 111 3.03 -28.35 -3.78
CA PHE A 111 3.16 -27.97 -2.38
C PHE A 111 2.99 -26.45 -2.12
N GLY A 112 2.91 -25.60 -3.16
CA GLY A 112 2.71 -24.17 -3.01
C GLY A 112 3.29 -23.34 -4.16
N ASP A 113 3.05 -22.02 -4.08
CA ASP A 113 3.58 -21.02 -5.01
C ASP A 113 4.81 -20.33 -4.41
N VAL A 114 5.86 -20.16 -5.22
CA VAL A 114 7.14 -19.56 -4.82
C VAL A 114 7.56 -18.52 -5.86
N LEU A 115 7.80 -17.30 -5.40
CA LEU A 115 8.44 -16.26 -6.20
C LEU A 115 9.95 -16.34 -6.00
N ALA A 116 10.67 -16.92 -6.96
CA ALA A 116 12.13 -16.96 -6.92
C ALA A 116 12.71 -15.70 -7.58
N LEU A 117 13.69 -15.11 -6.90
CA LEU A 117 14.36 -13.86 -7.30
C LEU A 117 15.87 -14.12 -7.28
N TYR A 118 16.59 -13.52 -8.22
CA TYR A 118 18.05 -13.55 -8.25
C TYR A 118 18.67 -14.96 -8.40
N MET A 119 17.96 -15.88 -9.05
CA MET A 119 18.50 -17.20 -9.41
C MET A 119 19.18 -17.19 -10.78
N ASP A 120 20.14 -18.09 -10.97
CA ASP A 120 20.86 -18.28 -12.24
C ASP A 120 20.13 -19.24 -13.20
N HIS A 121 19.31 -20.15 -12.67
CA HIS A 121 18.43 -21.05 -13.41
C HIS A 121 17.22 -21.45 -12.56
N TRP A 122 16.19 -22.03 -13.19
CA TRP A 122 15.02 -22.59 -12.52
C TRP A 122 14.85 -24.05 -12.90
N LEU A 123 14.62 -24.91 -11.91
CA LEU A 123 14.33 -26.33 -12.07
C LEU A 123 13.02 -26.70 -11.36
N PRO A 124 12.24 -27.66 -11.91
CA PRO A 124 11.14 -28.28 -11.19
C PRO A 124 11.65 -28.94 -9.88
N ALA A 125 10.84 -28.84 -8.82
CA ALA A 125 11.13 -29.40 -7.52
C ALA A 125 9.88 -30.10 -6.98
N ASP A 126 10.07 -31.19 -6.23
CA ASP A 126 8.98 -31.95 -5.62
C ASP A 126 8.78 -31.61 -4.13
N THR A 127 9.68 -30.80 -3.55
CA THR A 127 9.61 -30.36 -2.15
C THR A 127 9.94 -28.88 -2.03
N LEU A 128 9.43 -28.23 -0.97
CA LEU A 128 9.76 -26.84 -0.66
C LEU A 128 11.27 -26.63 -0.46
N GLN A 129 11.93 -27.55 0.25
CA GLN A 129 13.38 -27.48 0.44
C GLN A 129 14.11 -27.55 -0.90
N GLY A 130 13.70 -28.46 -1.78
CA GLY A 130 14.20 -28.53 -3.15
C GLY A 130 14.06 -27.19 -3.86
N ALA A 131 12.88 -26.55 -3.80
CA ALA A 131 12.68 -25.23 -4.44
C ALA A 131 13.52 -24.08 -3.86
N ILE A 132 14.04 -24.20 -2.63
CA ILE A 132 14.87 -23.20 -1.96
C ILE A 132 16.38 -23.42 -2.22
N ASP A 133 16.80 -24.68 -2.44
CA ASP A 133 18.21 -25.07 -2.47
C ASP A 133 18.96 -24.64 -3.75
N TRP A 134 18.34 -23.87 -4.64
CA TRP A 134 18.92 -23.38 -5.90
C TRP A 134 19.46 -21.95 -5.77
#